data_AF-A0A2D6EWK0-F1
#
_entry.id   AF-A0A2D6EWK0-F1
#
_cell.length_a   1.000
_cell.length_b   1.000
_cell.length_c   1.000
_cell.angle_alpha   90.00
_cell.angle_beta   90.00
_cell.angle_gamma   90.00
#
_symmetry.space_group_name_H-M   'P 1'
#
loop_
_entity.id
_entity.type
_entity.pdbx_description
1 polymer ?
#
loop_
_entity_poly.entity_id
_entity_poly.type
_entity_poly.pdbx_seq_one_letter_code
_entity_poly.pdbx_strand_id
1 'polypeptide(L)' 'MVVVTTKKIGGSLMVVIPRDVVKEKDIGPDETVDVEVKKVRKSYLGVLKGMGRLTKEDKYDID' A
#
# COMPACT_ATOMS: atom_id res chain seq x y z
N MET A 1 10.23 -3.35 -0.67
CA MET A 1 8.93 -3.96 -1.00
C MET A 1 7.89 -3.37 -0.06
N VAL A 2 6.89 -2.65 -0.59
CA VAL A 2 5.86 -2.00 0.22
C VAL A 2 4.53 -2.70 -0.04
N VAL A 3 3.85 -3.12 1.03
CA VAL A 3 2.52 -3.77 0.95
C VAL A 3 1.47 -2.74 1.31
N VAL A 4 0.50 -2.54 0.42
CA VAL A 4 -0.60 -1.58 0.61
C VAL A 4 -1.94 -2.28 0.50
N THR A 5 -2.91 -1.82 1.29
CA THR A 5 -4.29 -2.32 1.19
C THR A 5 -5.08 -1.53 0.17
N THR A 6 -5.70 -2.22 -0.77
CA THR A 6 -6.62 -1.63 -1.76
C THR A 6 -7.90 -1.14 -1.09
N LYS A 7 -8.46 -0.04 -1.59
CA LYS A 7 -9.82 0.44 -1.27
C LYS A 7 -10.72 0.29 -2.49
N LYS A 8 -11.99 -0.10 -2.29
CA LYS A 8 -12.99 -0.10 -3.37
C LYS A 8 -13.55 1.32 -3.54
N ILE A 9 -13.47 1.85 -4.76
CA ILE A 9 -14.07 3.12 -5.14
C ILE A 9 -14.83 2.89 -6.46
N GLY A 10 -16.16 2.97 -6.41
CA GLY A 10 -17.01 2.61 -7.54
C GLY A 10 -16.80 1.15 -7.98
N GLY A 11 -16.53 0.96 -9.27
CA GLY A 11 -16.20 -0.33 -9.89
C GLY A 11 -14.71 -0.72 -9.81
N SER A 12 -13.87 0.12 -9.21
CA SER A 12 -12.41 -0.02 -9.27
C SER A 12 -11.76 -0.20 -7.89
N LEU A 13 -10.53 -0.69 -7.88
CA LEU A 13 -9.67 -0.70 -6.70
C LEU A 13 -8.65 0.43 -6.79
N MET A 14 -8.56 1.22 -5.73
CA MET A 14 -7.56 2.28 -5.59
C MET A 14 -6.55 1.88 -4.52
N VAL A 15 -5.27 2.15 -4.78
CA VAL A 15 -4.18 2.04 -3.80
C VAL A 15 -3.63 3.42 -3.50
N VAL A 16 -3.20 3.63 -2.26
CA VAL A 16 -2.47 4.84 -1.87
C VAL A 16 -0.99 4.54 -2.05
N ILE A 17 -0.29 5.32 -2.88
CA ILE A 17 1.16 5.27 -2.98
C ILE A 17 1.74 6.08 -1.80
N PRO A 18 2.54 5.47 -0.90
CA PRO A 18 3.11 6.20 0.24
C PRO A 18 4.04 7.32 -0.21
N ARG A 19 4.10 8.40 0.58
CA ARG A 19 4.87 9.61 0.25
C ARG A 19 6.35 9.34 -0.02
N ASP A 20 6.94 8.37 0.67
CA ASP A 20 8.35 8.04 0.50
C ASP A 20 8.60 7.40 -0.87
N VAL A 21 7.69 6.52 -1.33
CA VAL A 21 7.74 5.94 -2.67
C VAL A 21 7.50 7.01 -3.74
N VAL A 22 6.55 7.93 -3.49
CA VAL A 22 6.30 9.07 -4.39
C VAL A 22 7.56 9.90 -4.57
N LYS A 23 8.28 10.21 -3.49
CA LYS A 23 9.54 10.97 -3.54
C LYS A 23 10.68 10.19 -4.18
N GLU A 24 10.86 8.92 -3.81
CA GLU A 24 11.95 8.08 -4.32
C GLU A 24 11.81 7.82 -5.82
N LYS A 25 10.57 7.67 -6.31
CA LYS A 25 10.25 7.40 -7.72
C LYS A 25 9.87 8.65 -8.51
N ASP A 26 9.92 9.83 -7.88
CA ASP A 26 9.56 11.12 -8.46
C ASP A 26 8.19 11.13 -9.16
N ILE A 27 7.19 10.50 -8.55
CA ILE A 27 5.85 10.34 -9.14
C ILE A 27 5.03 11.61 -8.95
N GLY A 28 4.58 12.20 -10.04
CA GLY A 28 3.72 13.38 -10.07
C GLY A 28 2.23 13.08 -9.96
N PRO A 29 1.40 14.11 -9.69
CA PRO A 29 -0.04 14.02 -9.89
C PRO A 29 -0.36 13.76 -11.37
N ASP A 30 -1.40 12.95 -11.63
CA ASP A 30 -1.90 12.61 -12.97
C ASP A 30 -0.89 11.91 -13.90
N GLU A 31 0.21 11.40 -13.35
CA GLU A 31 1.21 10.65 -14.09
C GLU A 31 0.76 9.20 -14.32
N THR A 32 1.05 8.68 -15.52
CA THR A 32 0.82 7.26 -15.84
C THR A 32 1.99 6.44 -15.33
N VAL A 33 1.71 5.48 -14.45
CA VAL A 33 2.71 4.58 -13.87
C VAL A 33 2.46 3.13 -14.28
N ASP A 34 3.54 2.38 -14.46
CA ASP A 34 3.44 0.92 -14.61
C ASP A 34 3.30 0.27 -13.23
N VAL A 35 2.37 -0.68 -13.09
CA VAL A 35 2.01 -1.29 -11.81
C VAL A 35 2.04 -2.80 -11.90
N GLU A 36 3.02 -3.41 -11.23
CA GLU A 36 3.06 -4.86 -11.06
C GLU A 36 2.20 -5.30 -9.85
N VAL A 37 1.10 -6.01 -10.11
CA VAL A 37 0.19 -6.49 -9.06
C VAL A 37 0.53 -7.93 -8.64
N LYS A 38 1.05 -8.09 -7.43
CA LYS A 38 1.30 -9.40 -6.80
C LYS A 38 0.34 -9.63 -5.64
N LYS A 39 -0.53 -10.65 -5.76
CA LYS A 39 -1.40 -11.06 -4.65
C LYS A 39 -0.55 -11.70 -3.56
N VAL A 40 -0.54 -11.11 -2.36
CA VAL A 40 0.05 -11.74 -1.18
C VAL A 40 -0.74 -13.03 -0.91
N ARG A 41 -0.13 -14.19 -1.15
CA ARG A 41 -0.75 -15.48 -0.83
C ARG A 41 -0.84 -15.58 0.69
N LYS A 42 -2.07 -15.66 1.22
CA LYS A 42 -2.35 -16.05 2.61
C LYS A 42 -2.04 -17.54 2.79
N SER A 43 -0.81 -17.98 2.55
CA SER A 43 -0.41 -19.33 2.95
C SER A 43 -0.09 -19.29 4.44
N TYR A 44 -0.83 -20.11 5.19
CA TYR A 44 -0.99 -20.15 6.65
C TYR A 44 -2.05 -19.20 7.22
N LEU A 45 -3.18 -19.82 7.58
CA LEU A 45 -4.25 -19.29 8.42
C LEU A 45 -3.69 -18.42 9.56
N GLY A 46 -3.79 -17.09 9.41
CA GLY A 46 -3.61 -16.17 10.55
C GLY A 46 -2.31 -15.39 10.65
N VAL A 47 -1.36 -15.47 9.70
CA VAL A 47 -0.15 -14.60 9.77
C VAL A 47 -0.47 -13.09 9.68
N LEU A 48 -1.62 -12.76 9.06
CA LEU A 48 -2.15 -11.38 9.02
C LEU A 48 -3.31 -11.15 10.01
N LYS A 49 -3.63 -12.10 10.92
CA LYS A 49 -4.54 -11.84 12.06
C LYS A 49 -3.79 -10.95 13.07
N GLY A 50 -3.78 -9.65 12.81
CA GLY A 50 -3.08 -8.67 13.64
C GLY A 50 -2.50 -7.50 12.85
N MET A 51 -2.30 -7.65 11.53
CA MET A 51 -2.05 -6.50 10.66
C MET A 51 -3.37 -5.75 10.48
N GLY A 52 -3.54 -4.69 11.27
CA GLY A 52 -4.61 -3.71 11.14
C GLY A 52 -4.54 -3.00 9.79
N ARG A 53 -5.56 -2.21 9.49
CA ARG A 53 -5.46 -1.24 8.39
C ARG A 53 -4.29 -0.32 8.70
N LEU A 54 -3.46 0.00 7.71
CA LEU A 54 -2.45 1.05 7.85
C LEU A 54 -3.18 2.36 8.20
N THR A 55 -3.08 2.79 9.45
CA THR A 55 -3.71 4.00 9.96
C THR A 55 -2.68 5.13 10.02
N LYS A 56 -3.13 6.36 10.33
CA LYS A 56 -2.22 7.48 10.56
C LYS A 56 -1.36 7.32 11.82
N GLU A 57 -1.71 6.37 12.69
CA GLU A 57 -1.07 6.11 13.98
C GLU A 57 0.16 5.21 13.79
N ASP A 58 0.27 4.49 12.67
CA ASP A 58 1.45 3.69 12.30
C ASP A 58 2.65 4.54 11.84
N LYS A 59 2.78 5.78 12.33
CA LYS A 59 3.97 6.62 12.09
C LYS A 59 5.15 6.01 12.87
N TYR A 60 6.25 5.76 12.17
CA TYR A 60 7.51 5.25 12.74
C TYR A 60 8.02 6.13 13.88
N ASP A 61 8.34 5.50 15.03
CA ASP A 61 9.31 6.02 15.99
C ASP A 61 10.69 6.03 15.31
N ILE A 62 11.32 7.20 15.27
CA ILE A 62 12.67 7.41 14.75
C ILE A 62 13.53 7.81 15.95
N ASP A 63 14.43 6.91 16.37
CA ASP A 63 15.68 7.26 17.09
C ASP A 63 16.80 7.56 16.07
#